data_AF-S9TX26-F1
#
_entry.id   AF-S9TX26-F1
#
_cell.length_a   1.000
_cell.length_b   1.000
_cell.length_c   1.000
_cell.angle_alpha   90.00
_cell.angle_beta   90.00
_cell.angle_gamma   90.00
#
_symmetry.space_group_name_H-M   'P 1'
#
loop_
_entity.id
_entity.type
_entity.pdbx_description
1 polymer ?
#
loop_
_entity_poly.entity_id
_entity_poly.type
_entity_poly.pdbx_seq_one_letter_code
_entity_poly.pdbx_strand_id
1 'polypeptide(L)'
;MGTLESIDEVLEREDAWSDTDGEGEEVPLAQPFRQHRDQCRIKLQEIGPRMTLQLTKVENGFAAGEVLYHNSVKKSTEEIRANATKVRVRTAEKAKRRREQEANVQRKQQTKEDKIERKRQRRETAMQEQDANPFEVAGGNGQDEN
;
A
#
# COMPACT_ATOMS: atom_id res chain seq x y z
N MET A 1 13.90 -33.42 18.95
CA MET A 1 13.81 -32.44 17.84
C MET A 1 13.27 -31.15 18.45
N GLY A 2 14.13 -30.15 18.63
CA GLY A 2 13.78 -28.92 19.32
C GLY A 2 12.84 -28.05 18.49
N THR A 3 11.80 -27.54 19.11
CA THR A 3 10.97 -26.47 18.55
C THR A 3 11.80 -25.20 18.56
N LEU A 4 12.21 -24.73 17.39
CA LEU A 4 12.85 -23.42 17.26
C LEU A 4 11.80 -22.34 17.55
N GLU A 5 12.12 -21.40 18.43
CA GLU A 5 11.20 -20.30 18.76
C GLU A 5 11.25 -19.18 17.70
N SER A 6 12.41 -19.01 17.03
CA SER A 6 12.63 -18.05 15.95
C SER A 6 13.64 -18.59 14.92
N ILE A 7 13.61 -18.03 13.71
CA ILE A 7 14.65 -18.21 12.69
C ILE A 7 16.01 -17.75 13.22
N ASP A 8 16.04 -16.76 14.11
CA ASP A 8 17.27 -16.18 14.66
C ASP A 8 18.11 -17.24 15.40
N GLU A 9 17.47 -18.20 16.07
CA GLU A 9 18.17 -19.31 16.76
C GLU A 9 18.95 -20.22 15.78
N VAL A 10 18.45 -20.38 14.55
CA VAL A 10 19.15 -21.13 13.49
C VAL A 10 20.29 -20.31 12.89
N LEU A 11 20.11 -18.99 12.79
CA LEU A 11 21.12 -18.08 12.28
C LEU A 11 22.26 -17.87 13.28
N GLU A 12 22.01 -17.97 14.58
CA GLU A 12 23.04 -17.83 15.62
C GLU A 12 23.82 -19.13 15.88
N ARG A 13 23.33 -20.28 15.40
CA ARG A 13 24.06 -21.56 15.48
C ARG A 13 25.19 -21.59 14.45
N GLU A 14 26.42 -21.43 14.93
CA GLU A 14 27.65 -21.53 14.12
C GLU A 14 27.75 -22.87 13.34
N ASP A 15 27.21 -23.95 13.89
CA ASP A 15 27.20 -25.28 13.26
C ASP A 15 26.25 -25.39 12.04
N ALA A 16 25.24 -24.51 11.93
CA ALA A 16 24.28 -24.56 10.84
C ALA A 16 24.90 -24.14 9.49
N TRP A 17 26.01 -23.41 9.53
CA TRP A 17 26.71 -22.88 8.35
C TRP A 17 28.04 -23.57 8.06
N SER A 18 28.46 -24.53 8.90
CA SER A 18 29.65 -25.33 8.65
C SER A 18 29.39 -26.33 7.53
N ASP A 19 29.92 -26.00 6.34
CA ASP A 19 29.73 -26.74 5.09
C ASP A 19 30.75 -27.87 4.89
N THR A 20 31.70 -28.02 5.82
CA THR A 20 32.93 -28.78 5.57
C THR A 20 32.82 -30.29 5.75
N ASP A 21 31.80 -30.85 6.41
CA ASP A 21 31.73 -32.32 6.65
C ASP A 21 30.31 -32.87 6.95
N GLY A 22 29.26 -32.27 6.38
CA GLY A 22 27.88 -32.70 6.62
C GLY A 22 27.27 -33.52 5.47
N GLU A 23 26.48 -34.55 5.81
CA GLU A 23 25.62 -35.23 4.84
C GLU A 23 24.61 -34.26 4.21
N GLY A 24 24.55 -34.22 2.88
CA GLY A 24 23.68 -33.35 2.08
C GLY A 24 23.89 -33.56 0.59
N GLU A 25 22.87 -33.29 -0.22
CA GLU A 25 22.96 -33.41 -1.68
C GLU A 25 23.73 -32.23 -2.28
N GLU A 26 24.67 -32.52 -3.20
CA GLU A 26 25.42 -31.50 -3.94
C GLU A 26 24.60 -30.98 -5.12
N VAL A 27 24.24 -29.70 -5.06
CA VAL A 27 23.40 -29.03 -6.08
C VAL A 27 24.27 -28.06 -6.90
N PRO A 28 24.18 -28.09 -8.24
CA PRO A 28 24.92 -27.16 -9.08
C PRO A 28 24.43 -25.72 -8.87
N LEU A 29 25.38 -24.79 -8.78
CA LEU A 29 25.10 -23.38 -8.61
C LEU A 29 25.01 -22.67 -9.97
N ALA A 30 23.95 -21.88 -10.16
CA ALA A 30 23.83 -21.02 -11.33
C ALA A 30 24.78 -19.81 -11.27
N GLN A 31 25.19 -19.39 -10.07
CA GLN A 31 26.11 -18.27 -9.81
C GLN A 31 26.97 -18.61 -8.58
N PRO A 32 28.24 -18.17 -8.54
CA PRO A 32 29.12 -18.44 -7.41
C PRO A 32 28.55 -17.81 -6.12
N PHE A 33 28.55 -18.58 -5.03
CA PHE A 33 28.04 -18.17 -3.73
C PHE A 33 29.07 -18.45 -2.63
N ARG A 34 29.55 -17.39 -1.97
CA ARG A 34 30.66 -17.46 -1.00
C ARG A 34 31.90 -18.16 -1.60
N GLN A 35 32.32 -19.29 -1.01
CA GLN A 35 33.49 -20.07 -1.43
C GLN A 35 33.15 -21.10 -2.53
N HIS A 36 31.86 -21.31 -2.83
CA HIS A 36 31.38 -22.30 -3.79
C HIS A 36 31.21 -21.67 -5.17
N ARG A 37 31.81 -22.29 -6.19
CA ARG A 37 31.73 -21.82 -7.57
C ARG A 37 30.79 -22.65 -8.42
N ASP A 38 30.96 -23.97 -8.36
CA ASP A 38 30.25 -24.89 -9.26
C ASP A 38 29.13 -25.66 -8.54
N GLN A 39 29.34 -26.07 -7.27
CA GLN A 39 28.39 -26.88 -6.50
C GLN A 39 28.41 -26.50 -5.01
N CYS A 40 27.26 -26.65 -4.35
CA CYS A 40 27.07 -26.41 -2.92
C CYS A 40 26.16 -27.48 -2.30
N ARG A 41 26.36 -27.79 -1.01
CA ARG A 41 25.50 -28.72 -0.27
C ARG A 41 24.37 -27.96 0.42
N ILE A 42 23.14 -28.47 0.29
CA ILE A 42 21.94 -27.84 0.87
C ILE A 42 21.38 -28.72 1.99
N LYS A 43 21.29 -28.18 3.20
CA LYS A 43 20.61 -28.79 4.35
C LYS A 43 19.24 -28.13 4.55
N LEU A 44 18.20 -28.94 4.67
CA LEU A 44 16.84 -28.46 4.96
C LEU A 44 16.51 -28.70 6.44
N GLN A 45 16.02 -27.66 7.11
CA GLN A 45 15.54 -27.75 8.48
C GLN A 45 14.12 -27.20 8.56
N GLU A 46 13.26 -27.90 9.28
CA GLU A 46 11.88 -27.47 9.48
C GLU A 46 11.81 -26.42 10.58
N ILE A 47 11.33 -25.23 10.23
CA ILE A 47 11.25 -24.08 11.14
C ILE A 47 9.80 -23.85 11.64
N GLY A 48 8.79 -24.40 10.95
CA GLY A 48 7.39 -24.06 11.21
C GLY A 48 6.39 -25.20 11.03
N PRO A 49 5.10 -24.94 11.32
CA PRO A 49 4.06 -25.94 11.24
C PRO A 49 3.86 -26.43 9.80
N ARG A 50 3.60 -27.73 9.65
CA ARG A 50 3.18 -28.31 8.37
C ARG A 50 1.69 -28.07 8.17
N MET A 51 1.32 -27.54 7.01
CA MET A 51 -0.08 -27.30 6.65
C MET A 51 -0.49 -28.15 5.45
N THR A 52 -1.67 -28.75 5.54
CA THR A 52 -2.34 -29.38 4.39
C THR A 52 -3.58 -28.55 4.07
N LEU A 53 -3.60 -27.91 2.90
CA LEU A 53 -4.68 -27.02 2.48
C LEU A 53 -5.63 -27.71 1.51
N GLN A 54 -6.92 -27.36 1.57
CA GLN A 54 -7.95 -27.82 0.63
C GLN A 54 -8.67 -26.63 0.00
N LEU A 55 -8.93 -26.70 -1.31
CA LEU A 55 -9.66 -25.66 -2.02
C LEU A 55 -11.16 -25.70 -1.67
N THR A 56 -11.64 -24.63 -1.04
CA THR A 56 -13.07 -24.50 -0.69
C THR A 56 -13.84 -23.61 -1.65
N LYS A 57 -13.28 -22.44 -2.01
CA LYS A 57 -13.96 -21.40 -2.79
C LYS A 57 -12.95 -20.56 -3.57
N VAL A 58 -13.31 -20.18 -4.79
CA VAL A 58 -12.56 -19.21 -5.61
C VAL A 58 -13.44 -17.99 -5.81
N GLU A 59 -12.91 -16.81 -5.48
CA GLU A 59 -13.57 -15.52 -5.67
C GLU A 59 -12.71 -14.63 -6.57
N ASN A 60 -13.36 -13.76 -7.34
CA ASN A 60 -12.68 -12.75 -8.10
C ASN A 60 -12.22 -11.60 -7.17
N GLY A 61 -10.96 -11.17 -7.28
CA GLY A 61 -10.41 -10.10 -6.45
C GLY A 61 -10.26 -10.46 -4.96
N PHE A 62 -10.15 -9.44 -4.12
CA PHE A 62 -9.88 -9.61 -2.69
C PHE A 62 -11.16 -9.57 -1.85
N ALA A 63 -11.61 -10.74 -1.39
CA ALA A 63 -12.67 -10.95 -0.39
C ALA A 63 -14.03 -10.25 -0.66
N ALA A 64 -14.27 -9.76 -1.88
CA ALA A 64 -15.44 -8.93 -2.19
C ALA A 64 -16.00 -9.10 -3.61
N GLY A 65 -15.42 -9.97 -4.43
CA GLY A 65 -15.90 -10.18 -5.79
C GLY A 65 -16.87 -11.34 -5.92
N GLU A 66 -17.12 -11.71 -7.18
CA GLU A 66 -18.02 -12.80 -7.52
C GLU A 66 -17.38 -14.16 -7.23
N VAL A 67 -18.21 -15.13 -6.83
CA VAL A 67 -17.77 -16.50 -6.58
C VAL A 67 -17.70 -17.25 -7.91
N LEU A 68 -16.52 -17.73 -8.27
CA LEU A 68 -16.27 -18.48 -9.51
C LEU A 68 -16.43 -19.99 -9.30
N TYR A 69 -16.04 -20.48 -8.12
CA TYR A 69 -16.11 -21.89 -7.77
C TYR A 69 -16.35 -22.07 -6.27
N HIS A 70 -17.07 -23.12 -5.91
CA HIS A 70 -17.22 -23.56 -4.54
C HIS A 70 -17.34 -25.10 -4.49
N ASN A 71 -16.62 -25.74 -3.56
CA ASN A 71 -16.54 -27.20 -3.48
C ASN A 71 -17.88 -27.84 -3.03
N SER A 72 -18.45 -27.37 -1.92
CA SER A 72 -19.71 -27.91 -1.36
C SER A 72 -20.99 -27.22 -1.83
N VAL A 73 -20.97 -25.90 -2.01
CA VAL A 73 -22.17 -25.11 -2.31
C VAL A 73 -22.28 -24.87 -3.82
N LYS A 74 -23.16 -25.61 -4.48
CA LYS A 74 -23.48 -25.39 -5.90
C LYS A 74 -24.70 -24.49 -6.00
N LYS A 75 -24.50 -23.28 -6.54
CA LYS A 75 -25.60 -22.34 -6.84
C LYS A 75 -26.17 -22.61 -8.23
N SER A 76 -27.45 -22.32 -8.42
CA SER A 76 -28.05 -22.36 -9.76
C SER A 76 -27.43 -21.29 -10.66
N THR A 77 -27.54 -21.46 -11.98
CA THR A 77 -27.04 -20.47 -12.95
C THR A 77 -27.68 -19.09 -12.77
N GLU A 78 -28.95 -19.06 -12.36
CA GLU A 78 -29.70 -17.83 -12.06
C GLU A 78 -29.15 -17.13 -10.81
N GLU A 79 -28.88 -17.89 -9.75
CA GLU A 79 -28.30 -17.36 -8.51
C GLU A 79 -26.87 -16.83 -8.73
N ILE A 80 -26.08 -17.51 -9.57
CA ILE A 80 -24.74 -17.04 -9.95
C ILE A 80 -24.84 -15.69 -10.66
N ARG A 81 -25.73 -15.56 -11.64
CA ARG A 81 -25.98 -14.31 -12.37
C ARG A 81 -26.46 -13.20 -11.43
N ALA A 82 -27.39 -13.51 -10.52
CA ALA A 82 -27.89 -12.54 -9.55
C ALA A 82 -26.78 -12.03 -8.62
N ASN A 83 -25.88 -12.91 -8.16
CA ASN A 83 -24.74 -12.53 -7.33
C ASN A 83 -23.74 -11.67 -8.11
N ALA A 84 -23.42 -12.04 -9.35
CA ALA A 84 -22.55 -11.25 -10.21
C ALA A 84 -23.10 -9.83 -10.42
N THR A 85 -24.41 -9.70 -10.70
CA THR A 85 -25.06 -8.40 -10.83
C THR A 85 -24.97 -7.58 -9.53
N LYS A 86 -25.25 -8.18 -8.37
CA LYS A 86 -25.14 -7.50 -7.07
C LYS A 86 -23.73 -6.96 -6.82
N VAL A 87 -22.69 -7.75 -7.11
CA VAL A 87 -21.28 -7.35 -6.96
C VAL A 87 -20.94 -6.20 -7.92
N ARG A 88 -21.40 -6.27 -9.18
CA ARG A 88 -21.18 -5.21 -10.18
C ARG A 88 -21.82 -3.89 -9.77
N VAL A 89 -23.08 -3.92 -9.32
CA VAL A 89 -23.79 -2.73 -8.84
C VAL A 89 -23.04 -2.10 -7.66
N ARG A 90 -22.68 -2.91 -6.65
CA ARG A 90 -21.93 -2.44 -5.48
C ARG A 90 -20.59 -1.80 -5.86
N THR A 91 -19.88 -2.40 -6.82
CA THR A 91 -18.60 -1.89 -7.31
C THR A 91 -18.77 -0.57 -8.05
N ALA A 92 -19.79 -0.45 -8.89
CA ALA A 92 -20.11 0.77 -9.62
C ALA A 92 -20.48 1.93 -8.67
N GLU A 93 -21.31 1.67 -7.65
CA GLU A 93 -21.66 2.65 -6.62
C GLU A 93 -20.44 3.09 -5.80
N LYS A 94 -19.56 2.15 -5.44
CA LYS A 94 -18.30 2.47 -4.74
C LYS A 94 -17.40 3.35 -5.60
N ALA A 95 -17.28 3.05 -6.90
CA ALA A 95 -16.50 3.85 -7.84
C ALA A 95 -17.10 5.26 -8.01
N LYS A 96 -18.42 5.38 -8.11
CA LYS A 96 -19.11 6.69 -8.17
C LYS A 96 -18.83 7.52 -6.92
N ARG A 97 -19.02 6.95 -5.73
CA ARG A 97 -18.72 7.63 -4.45
C ARG A 97 -17.26 8.09 -4.37
N ARG A 98 -16.32 7.24 -4.82
CA ARG A 98 -14.90 7.58 -4.84
C ARG A 98 -14.61 8.77 -5.77
N ARG A 99 -15.17 8.78 -6.99
CA ARG A 99 -15.03 9.89 -7.94
C ARG A 99 -15.57 11.20 -7.38
N GLU A 100 -16.73 11.17 -6.75
CA GLU A 100 -17.33 12.34 -6.11
C GLU A 100 -16.46 12.88 -4.97
N GLN A 101 -15.90 11.99 -4.15
CA GLN A 101 -14.98 12.36 -3.07
C GLN A 101 -13.69 12.97 -3.62
N GLU A 102 -13.10 12.37 -4.64
CA GLU A 102 -11.89 12.88 -5.28
C GLU A 102 -12.11 14.27 -5.90
N ALA A 103 -13.23 14.47 -6.61
CA ALA A 103 -13.59 15.78 -7.17
C ALA A 103 -13.81 16.85 -6.08
N ASN A 104 -14.41 16.47 -4.94
CA ASN A 104 -14.60 17.38 -3.82
C ASN A 104 -13.27 17.74 -3.14
N VAL A 105 -12.36 16.77 -3.01
CA VAL A 105 -11.01 17.01 -2.47
C VAL A 105 -10.23 17.94 -3.38
N GLN A 106 -10.23 17.69 -4.70
CA GLN A 106 -9.57 18.55 -5.68
C GLN A 106 -10.12 19.98 -5.66
N ARG A 107 -11.45 20.14 -5.65
CA ARG A 107 -12.07 21.47 -5.55
C ARG A 107 -11.66 22.22 -4.28
N LYS A 108 -11.62 21.52 -3.14
CA LYS A 108 -11.16 22.10 -1.87
C LYS A 108 -9.69 22.48 -1.90
N GLN A 109 -8.85 21.69 -2.55
CA GLN A 109 -7.41 21.99 -2.74
C GLN A 109 -7.24 23.23 -3.61
N GLN A 110 -7.89 23.29 -4.78
CA GLN A 110 -7.84 24.45 -5.69
C GLN A 110 -8.30 25.74 -4.99
N THR A 111 -9.46 25.72 -4.32
CA THR A 111 -9.95 26.91 -3.60
C THR A 111 -8.99 27.35 -2.49
N LYS A 112 -8.27 26.42 -1.87
CA LYS A 112 -7.26 26.75 -0.84
C LYS A 112 -6.03 27.38 -1.48
N GLU A 113 -5.56 26.82 -2.60
CA GLU A 113 -4.44 27.35 -3.39
C GLU A 113 -4.75 28.75 -3.93
N ASP A 114 -5.91 28.96 -4.55
CA ASP A 114 -6.35 30.27 -5.06
C ASP A 114 -6.41 31.32 -3.94
N LYS A 115 -6.87 30.95 -2.74
CA LYS A 115 -6.88 31.85 -1.58
C LYS A 115 -5.47 32.21 -1.10
N ILE A 116 -4.55 31.26 -1.14
CA ILE A 116 -3.14 31.48 -0.77
C ILE A 116 -2.49 32.40 -1.81
N GLU A 117 -2.69 32.11 -3.09
CA GLU A 117 -2.14 32.89 -4.20
C GLU A 117 -2.70 34.31 -4.20
N ARG A 118 -4.01 34.50 -4.03
CA ARG A 118 -4.61 35.84 -3.89
C ARG A 118 -4.06 36.62 -2.69
N LYS A 119 -3.79 35.94 -1.55
CA LYS A 119 -3.16 36.58 -0.39
C LYS A 119 -1.70 36.95 -0.67
N ARG A 120 -0.97 36.10 -1.40
CA ARG A 120 0.41 36.34 -1.81
C ARG A 120 0.50 37.54 -2.75
N GLN A 121 -0.32 37.55 -3.81
CA GLN A 121 -0.41 38.68 -4.74
C GLN A 121 -0.75 39.98 -4.02
N ARG A 122 -1.72 39.98 -3.10
CA ARG A 122 -2.07 41.17 -2.31
C ARG A 122 -0.92 41.67 -1.42
N ARG A 123 -0.07 40.77 -0.90
CA ARG A 123 1.13 41.15 -0.14
C ARG A 123 2.21 41.71 -1.05
N GLU A 124 2.42 41.10 -2.21
CA GLU A 124 3.39 41.56 -3.20
C GLU A 124 3.02 42.96 -3.74
N THR A 125 1.74 43.21 -4.06
CA THR A 125 1.28 44.54 -4.48
C THR A 125 1.41 45.58 -3.38
N ALA A 126 1.05 45.24 -2.13
CA ALA A 126 1.20 46.16 -1.00
C ALA A 126 2.67 46.49 -0.70
N MET A 127 3.58 45.53 -0.92
CA MET A 127 5.02 45.76 -0.75
C MET A 127 5.56 46.65 -1.88
N GLN A 128 5.12 46.45 -3.12
CA GLN A 128 5.47 47.34 -4.24
C GLN A 128 4.94 48.77 -4.06
N GLU A 129 3.73 48.94 -3.55
CA GLU A 129 3.17 50.26 -3.22
C GLU A 129 3.96 50.96 -2.11
N GLN A 130 4.41 50.22 -1.08
CA GLN A 130 5.28 50.75 -0.02
C GLN A 130 6.67 51.13 -0.54
N ASP A 131 7.28 50.31 -1.41
CA ASP A 131 8.57 50.63 -2.04
C ASP A 131 8.46 51.84 -2.98
N ALA A 132 7.31 52.03 -3.64
CA ALA A 132 7.06 53.16 -4.52
C ALA A 132 6.83 54.48 -3.76
N ASN A 133 6.17 54.44 -2.60
CA ASN A 133 5.93 55.61 -1.73
C ASN A 133 6.45 55.40 -0.28
N PRO A 134 7.79 55.39 -0.06
CA PRO A 134 8.38 55.04 1.23
C PRO A 134 8.18 56.07 2.36
N PHE A 135 7.61 57.25 2.07
CA PHE A 135 7.45 58.36 3.03
C PHE A 135 5.99 58.77 3.32
N GLU A 136 4.98 58.13 2.72
CA GLU A 136 3.57 58.40 3.06
C GLU A 136 3.17 57.64 4.34
N VAL A 137 3.13 58.34 5.48
CA VAL A 137 2.53 57.84 6.72
C VAL A 137 1.03 57.76 6.52
N ALA A 138 0.44 56.56 6.69
CA ALA A 138 -1.00 56.36 6.66
C ALA A 138 -1.69 57.29 7.67
N GLY A 139 -2.33 58.35 7.16
CA GLY A 139 -3.11 59.29 7.95
C GLY A 139 -4.29 58.56 8.59
N GLY A 140 -4.19 58.29 9.88
CA GLY A 140 -5.31 57.84 10.70
C GLY A 140 -6.32 58.98 10.82
N ASN A 141 -7.30 59.03 9.91
CA ASN A 141 -8.50 59.82 10.12
C ASN A 141 -9.35 59.11 11.18
N GLY A 142 -9.11 59.51 12.43
CA GLY A 142 -10.15 59.45 13.44
C GLY A 142 -11.22 60.46 13.10
N GLN A 143 -12.46 59.99 12.96
CA GLN A 143 -13.72 60.71 13.19
C GLN A 143 -14.84 59.73 12.85
N ASP A 144 -15.60 59.36 13.87
CA ASP A 144 -17.06 59.36 13.80
C ASP A 144 -17.56 59.51 15.25
N GLU A 145 -17.91 60.75 15.57
CA GLU A 145 -18.66 61.17 16.75
C GLU A 145 -20.16 60.89 16.54
N ASN A 146 -20.83 60.54 17.64
CA ASN A 146 -22.27 60.41 17.91
C ASN A 146 -23.05 59.22 17.35
#